data_AF-A0A7X8D6A7-F1
#
_entry.id   AF-A0A7X8D6A7-F1
#
_cell.length_a   1.000
_cell.length_b   1.000
_cell.length_c   1.000
_cell.angle_alpha   90.00
_cell.angle_beta   90.00
_cell.angle_gamma   90.00
#
_symmetry.space_group_name_H-M   'P 1'
#
loop_
_entity.id
_entity.type
_entity.pdbx_description
1 polymer ?
#
loop_
_entity_poly.entity_id
_entity_poly.type
_entity_poly.pdbx_seq_one_letter_code
_entity_poly.pdbx_strand_id
1 'polypeptide(L)'
;MMAENQENQNVGAEEQNAPVFSLQRSYVKDLSLEMPNAPEIFLEQEGPSVSVEINVGAKRLAQTVFESTVTATVTTRIEDKVLYLVEAT
;
A
#
# COMPACT_ATOMS: atom_id res chain seq x y z
N MET A 1 -45.84 -36.97 21.38
CA MET A 1 -45.27 -37.29 20.05
C MET A 1 -45.61 -36.10 19.17
N MET A 2 -44.61 -35.25 18.90
CA MET A 2 -43.82 -35.25 17.64
C MET A 2 -44.70 -34.72 16.50
N ALA A 3 -44.41 -33.64 15.77
CA ALA A 3 -43.14 -33.02 15.35
C ALA A 3 -43.53 -31.58 14.87
N GLU A 4 -42.76 -30.52 15.13
CA GLU A 4 -41.70 -29.96 14.24
C GLU A 4 -42.21 -29.74 12.79
N ASN A 5 -42.04 -28.61 12.09
CA ASN A 5 -41.07 -27.52 12.20
C ASN A 5 -41.64 -26.25 11.54
N GLN A 6 -41.45 -25.11 12.21
CA GLN A 6 -41.32 -23.81 11.57
C GLN A 6 -39.85 -23.64 11.16
N GLU A 7 -39.61 -23.70 9.86
CA GLU A 7 -38.34 -23.42 9.17
C GLU A 7 -38.76 -23.00 7.74
N ASN A 8 -38.23 -21.99 7.06
CA ASN A 8 -37.09 -21.15 7.35
C ASN A 8 -37.11 -19.92 6.42
N GLN A 9 -36.86 -18.75 7.01
CA GLN A 9 -36.07 -17.62 6.51
C GLN A 9 -36.34 -17.04 5.10
N ASN A 10 -37.10 -15.95 5.12
CA ASN A 10 -36.76 -14.65 4.53
C ASN A 10 -35.42 -14.61 3.76
N VAL A 11 -35.50 -14.75 2.44
CA VAL A 11 -34.36 -14.60 1.53
C VAL A 11 -34.04 -13.11 1.37
N GLY A 12 -32.93 -12.70 1.99
CA GLY A 12 -32.04 -11.61 1.56
C GLY A 12 -32.67 -10.28 1.14
N ALA A 13 -32.90 -9.39 2.10
CA ALA A 13 -33.19 -7.97 1.84
C ALA A 13 -32.11 -7.05 2.46
N GLU A 14 -30.83 -7.40 2.29
CA GLU A 14 -29.69 -6.58 2.76
C GLU A 14 -28.73 -6.12 1.66
N GLU A 15 -29.02 -6.39 0.37
CA GLU A 15 -28.11 -6.01 -0.73
C GLU A 15 -28.32 -4.60 -1.30
N GLN A 16 -29.32 -3.83 -0.84
CA GLN A 16 -29.74 -2.61 -1.54
C GLN A 16 -29.07 -1.31 -1.11
N ASN A 17 -28.13 -1.33 -0.16
CA ASN A 17 -27.39 -0.14 0.28
C ASN A 17 -25.97 -0.47 0.77
N ALA A 18 -25.28 -1.39 0.09
CA ALA A 18 -23.85 -1.57 0.35
C ALA A 18 -23.08 -0.29 -0.01
N PRO A 19 -22.18 0.22 0.84
CA PRO A 19 -21.38 1.40 0.54
C PRO A 19 -20.58 1.17 -0.76
N VAL A 20 -20.87 1.97 -1.79
CA VAL A 20 -20.20 1.86 -3.09
C VAL A 20 -18.89 2.63 -3.05
N PHE A 21 -17.77 1.90 -3.14
CA PHE A 21 -16.45 2.47 -3.35
C PHE A 21 -16.12 2.44 -4.85
N SER A 22 -15.82 3.60 -5.44
CA SER A 22 -15.42 3.71 -6.84
C SER A 22 -14.02 4.33 -6.92
N LEU A 23 -13.06 3.58 -7.44
CA LEU A 23 -11.71 4.08 -7.70
C LEU A 23 -11.76 5.02 -8.91
N GLN A 24 -11.49 6.31 -8.69
CA GLN A 24 -11.51 7.28 -9.78
C GLN A 24 -10.25 7.20 -10.64
N ARG A 25 -9.07 7.33 -10.03
CA ARG A 25 -7.76 7.34 -10.69
C ARG A 25 -6.68 6.84 -9.73
N SER A 26 -5.67 6.17 -10.27
CA SER A 26 -4.40 5.90 -9.59
C SER A 26 -3.29 6.51 -10.43
N TYR A 27 -2.31 7.12 -9.77
CA TYR A 27 -1.19 7.77 -10.41
C TYR A 27 -0.01 7.81 -9.45
N VAL A 28 1.20 7.84 -10.00
CA VAL A 28 2.43 8.09 -9.22
C VAL A 28 2.58 9.60 -9.11
N LYS A 29 2.63 10.11 -7.88
CA LYS A 29 2.85 11.52 -7.60
C LYS A 29 4.32 11.87 -7.72
N ASP A 30 5.15 11.03 -7.12
CA ASP A 30 6.59 11.25 -7.06
C ASP A 30 7.34 9.92 -7.07
N LEU A 31 8.52 9.93 -7.68
CA LEU A 31 9.44 8.80 -7.72
C LEU A 31 10.87 9.32 -7.76
N SER A 32 11.64 8.96 -6.74
CA SER A 32 13.06 9.24 -6.63
C SER A 32 13.86 7.95 -6.51
N LEU A 33 15.03 7.93 -7.16
CA LEU A 33 16.03 6.87 -7.04
C LEU A 33 17.41 7.51 -6.97
N GLU A 34 18.15 7.20 -5.92
CA GLU A 34 19.49 7.72 -5.69
C GLU A 34 20.48 6.60 -5.37
N MET A 35 21.69 6.69 -5.94
CA MET A 35 22.79 5.74 -5.72
C MET A 35 24.09 6.52 -5.44
N PRO A 36 24.31 6.99 -4.20
CA PRO A 36 25.39 7.93 -3.89
C PRO A 36 26.79 7.32 -4.05
N ASN A 37 26.94 6.01 -3.83
CA ASN A 37 28.23 5.31 -3.84
C ASN A 37 28.45 4.48 -5.12
N ALA A 38 27.60 4.65 -6.14
CA ALA A 38 27.78 3.99 -7.42
C ALA A 38 28.92 4.64 -8.24
N PRO A 39 29.72 3.85 -8.99
CA PRO A 39 29.62 2.39 -9.15
C PRO A 39 30.45 1.59 -8.13
N GLU A 40 31.26 2.25 -7.30
CA GLU A 40 32.26 1.59 -6.43
C GLU A 40 31.65 0.56 -5.48
N ILE A 41 30.44 0.84 -4.99
CA ILE A 41 29.69 -0.06 -4.10
C ILE A 41 29.34 -1.43 -4.71
N PHE A 42 29.40 -1.57 -6.04
CA PHE A 42 29.17 -2.87 -6.70
C PHE A 42 30.33 -3.86 -6.52
N LEU A 43 31.49 -3.40 -6.03
CA LEU A 43 32.64 -4.25 -5.73
C LEU A 43 32.56 -4.89 -4.34
N GLU A 44 31.67 -4.38 -3.48
CA GLU A 44 31.44 -4.95 -2.15
C GLU A 44 30.80 -6.33 -2.30
N GLN A 45 31.38 -7.33 -1.62
CA GLN A 45 30.93 -8.73 -1.69
C GLN A 45 29.98 -9.09 -0.56
N GLU A 46 29.79 -8.19 0.41
CA GLU A 46 28.86 -8.41 1.51
C GLU A 46 27.39 -8.33 1.06
N GLY A 47 26.53 -9.04 1.81
CA GLY A 47 25.10 -9.06 1.53
C GLY A 47 24.43 -7.74 1.88
N PRO A 48 23.52 -7.21 1.03
CA PRO A 48 22.81 -5.98 1.34
C PRO A 48 21.76 -6.19 2.44
N SER A 49 21.60 -5.17 3.29
CA SER A 49 20.48 -5.02 4.22
C SER A 49 19.45 -4.08 3.62
N VAL A 50 18.17 -4.48 3.66
CA VAL A 50 17.06 -3.70 3.11
C VAL A 50 16.19 -3.20 4.25
N SER A 51 15.95 -1.90 4.28
CA SER A 51 15.01 -1.24 5.19
C SER A 51 13.87 -0.64 4.38
N VAL A 52 12.64 -0.94 4.78
CA VAL A 52 11.42 -0.47 4.11
C VAL A 52 10.55 0.28 5.11
N GLU A 53 10.21 1.51 4.77
CA GLU A 53 9.30 2.37 5.52
C GLU A 53 8.10 2.69 4.64
N ILE A 54 6.89 2.48 5.18
CA ILE A 54 5.65 2.72 4.47
C ILE A 54 4.80 3.69 5.28
N ASN A 55 4.39 4.77 4.64
CA ASN A 55 3.52 5.79 5.20
C ASN A 55 2.24 5.85 4.36
N VAL A 56 1.09 5.86 5.05
CA VAL A 56 -0.23 5.95 4.41
C VAL A 56 -0.91 7.22 4.88
N GLY A 57 -1.27 8.07 3.93
CA GLY A 57 -2.03 9.29 4.16
C GLY A 57 -3.38 9.22 3.46
N ALA A 58 -4.38 9.90 4.03
CA ALA A 58 -5.66 10.10 3.37
C ALA A 58 -6.06 11.56 3.49
N LYS A 59 -6.45 12.15 2.37
CA LYS A 59 -6.92 13.53 2.29
C LYS A 59 -8.28 13.56 1.60
N ARG A 60 -9.24 14.26 2.22
CA ARG A 60 -10.53 14.53 1.56
C ARG A 60 -10.35 15.68 0.57
N LEU A 61 -10.66 15.44 -0.71
CA LEU A 61 -10.60 16.45 -1.77
C LEU A 61 -11.96 17.12 -2.03
N ALA A 62 -13.04 16.36 -1.87
CA ALA A 62 -14.42 16.85 -1.97
C ALA A 62 -15.34 16.05 -1.02
N GLN A 63 -16.62 16.38 -0.96
CA GLN A 63 -17.57 15.73 -0.04
C GLN A 63 -17.55 14.19 -0.14
N THR A 64 -17.44 13.66 -1.36
CA THR A 64 -17.43 12.22 -1.66
C THR A 64 -16.12 11.72 -2.26
N VAL A 65 -15.11 12.59 -2.44
CA VAL A 65 -13.83 12.23 -3.08
C VAL A 65 -12.70 12.27 -2.07
N PHE A 66 -11.98 11.16 -1.99
CA PHE A 66 -10.80 11.00 -1.15
C PHE A 66 -9.59 10.67 -2.02
N GLU A 67 -8.47 11.24 -1.64
CA GLU A 67 -7.17 10.88 -2.13
C GLU A 67 -6.46 10.07 -1.04
N SER A 68 -6.22 8.79 -1.33
CA SER A 68 -5.30 7.97 -0.54
C SER A 68 -3.92 8.10 -1.16
N THR A 69 -2.90 8.32 -0.34
CA THR A 69 -1.51 8.45 -0.77
C THR A 69 -0.68 7.44 0.00
N VAL A 70 0.19 6.70 -0.69
CA VAL A 70 1.06 5.68 -0.08
C VAL A 70 2.49 6.04 -0.44
N THR A 71 3.23 6.54 0.55
CA THR A 71 4.66 6.82 0.40
C THR A 71 5.46 5.61 0.86
N ALA A 72 6.29 5.06 -0.02
CA ALA A 72 7.21 3.98 0.28
C ALA A 72 8.64 4.49 0.14
N THR A 73 9.40 4.41 1.23
CA THR A 73 10.83 4.73 1.26
C THR A 73 11.60 3.44 1.51
N VAL A 74 12.45 3.06 0.56
CA VAL A 74 13.29 1.87 0.60
C VAL A 74 14.75 2.30 0.65
N THR A 75 15.45 1.96 1.72
CA THR A 75 16.89 2.20 1.85
C THR A 75 17.63 0.88 1.90
N THR A 76 18.54 0.66 0.96
CA THR A 76 19.40 -0.53 0.94
C THR A 76 20.83 -0.15 1.26
N ARG A 77 21.46 -0.86 2.19
CA ARG A 77 22.85 -0.61 2.64
C ARG A 77 23.69 -1.88 2.56
N ILE A 78 24.96 -1.73 2.19
CA ILE A 78 25.99 -2.77 2.34
C ILE A 78 26.96 -2.24 3.38
N GLU A 79 27.14 -2.96 4.49
CA GLU A 79 27.81 -2.45 5.69
C GLU A 79 27.25 -1.07 6.10
N ASP A 80 28.09 -0.04 6.16
CA ASP A 80 27.73 1.34 6.50
C ASP A 80 27.45 2.22 5.25
N LYS A 81 27.54 1.67 4.04
CA LYS A 81 27.37 2.42 2.79
C LYS A 81 25.98 2.23 2.20
N VAL A 82 25.36 3.31 1.73
CA VAL A 82 24.07 3.26 1.03
C VAL A 82 24.28 2.79 -0.41
N LEU A 83 23.64 1.67 -0.76
CA LEU A 83 23.60 1.12 -2.12
C LEU A 83 22.64 1.92 -3.00
N TYR A 84 21.37 1.97 -2.58
CA TYR A 84 20.37 2.81 -3.20
C TYR A 84 19.31 3.24 -2.20
N LEU A 85 18.72 4.40 -2.49
CA LEU A 85 17.51 4.93 -1.85
C LEU A 85 16.43 5.05 -2.93
N VAL A 86 15.26 4.47 -2.67
CA VAL A 86 14.08 4.63 -3.52
C VAL A 86 12.99 5.25 -2.69
N GLU A 87 12.36 6.30 -3.19
CA GLU A 87 11.15 6.87 -2.60
C GLU A 87 10.08 6.98 -3.68
N ALA A 88 8.86 6.54 -3.38
CA ALA A 88 7.73 6.63 -4.29
C ALA A 88 6.46 6.99 -3.52
N THR A 89 5.61 7.83 -4.11
CA THR A 89 4.34 8.28 -3.51
C THR A 89 3.17 8.26 -4.49
#